data_AF-A0A9Q3H813-F1
#
_entry.id   AF-A0A9Q3H813-F1
#
_cell.length_a   1.000
_cell.length_b   1.000
_cell.length_c   1.000
_cell.angle_alpha   90.00
_cell.angle_beta   90.00
_cell.angle_gamma   90.00
#
_symmetry.space_group_name_H-M   'P 1'
#
loop_
_entity.id
_entity.type
_entity.pdbx_description
1 polymer ?
#
loop_
_entity_poly.entity_id
_entity_poly.type
_entity_poly.pdbx_seq_one_letter_code
_entity_poly.pdbx_strand_id
1 'polypeptide(L)'
;MKEGGHASLYISYFRSLVSRIADWGETTLIHHFRKGLTSRILDRLASHPSRIDSLQDLMDLTLELDTTYHDRQNKRSHHQEKKPEASKSVFSHPQNSSTSSQDKKKNLQKRDKPHSSLFNQDFKLVNSEKERIIEEGLCTYCGRKHSLESCFKRPQN
;
A
#
# COMPACT_ATOMS: atom_id res chain seq x y z
N MET A 1 -11.88 12.19 9.49
CA MET A 1 -11.04 11.06 9.01
C MET A 1 -10.07 10.68 10.12
N LYS A 2 -9.81 9.38 10.34
CA LYS A 2 -8.83 8.94 11.36
C LYS A 2 -7.40 9.14 10.87
N GLU A 3 -6.48 9.42 11.77
CA GLU A 3 -5.05 9.44 11.47
C GLU A 3 -4.61 8.04 10.98
N GLY A 4 -4.09 7.98 9.76
CA GLY A 4 -3.72 6.72 9.09
C GLY A 4 -4.81 6.09 8.21
N GLY A 5 -6.04 6.59 8.24
CA GLY A 5 -7.11 6.16 7.34
C GLY A 5 -6.95 6.71 5.93
N HIS A 6 -7.61 6.07 4.96
CA HIS A 6 -7.62 6.50 3.56
C HIS A 6 -8.68 7.58 3.29
N ALA A 7 -8.31 8.57 2.49
CA ALA A 7 -9.19 9.65 2.05
C ALA A 7 -10.37 9.16 1.21
N SER A 8 -10.17 8.11 0.40
CA SER A 8 -11.22 7.54 -0.46
C SER A 8 -12.47 7.13 0.32
N LEU A 9 -12.29 6.43 1.44
CA LEU A 9 -13.38 6.01 2.33
C LEU A 9 -14.12 7.21 2.92
N TYR A 10 -13.37 8.21 3.39
CA TYR A 10 -13.96 9.44 3.93
C TYR A 10 -14.76 10.20 2.87
N ILE A 11 -14.22 10.35 1.66
CA ILE A 11 -14.90 10.99 0.52
C ILE A 11 -16.18 10.26 0.16
N SER A 12 -16.17 8.92 0.07
CA SER A 12 -17.36 8.12 -0.22
C SER A 12 -18.47 8.33 0.83
N TYR A 13 -18.10 8.30 2.11
CA TYR A 13 -19.06 8.59 3.19
C TYR A 13 -19.58 10.01 3.13
N PHE A 14 -18.71 10.99 2.89
CA PHE A 14 -19.09 12.38 2.79
C PHE A 14 -20.06 12.61 1.63
N ARG A 15 -19.78 12.08 0.43
CA ARG A 15 -20.69 12.14 -0.72
C ARG A 15 -22.05 11.54 -0.41
N SER A 16 -22.10 10.39 0.28
CA SER A 16 -23.35 9.78 0.72
C SER A 16 -24.15 10.68 1.68
N LEU A 17 -23.47 11.41 2.58
CA LEU A 17 -24.14 12.39 3.45
C LEU A 17 -24.65 13.60 2.67
N VAL A 18 -23.84 14.14 1.74
CA VAL A 18 -24.24 15.27 0.89
C VAL A 18 -25.47 14.92 0.05
N SER A 19 -25.54 13.71 -0.52
CA SER A 19 -26.73 13.28 -1.27
C SER A 19 -28.02 13.23 -0.44
N ARG A 20 -27.91 13.18 0.90
CA ARG A 20 -29.06 13.18 1.82
C ARG A 20 -29.44 14.59 2.28
N ILE A 21 -28.61 15.58 2.01
CA ILE A 21 -28.77 16.96 2.46
C ILE A 21 -28.90 17.85 1.23
N ALA A 22 -30.13 18.26 0.89
CA ALA A 22 -30.41 19.00 -0.35
C ALA A 22 -30.07 20.51 -0.27
N ASP A 23 -30.03 21.10 0.94
CA ASP A 23 -30.10 22.56 1.11
C ASP A 23 -28.75 23.23 1.42
N TRP A 24 -27.64 22.48 1.38
CA TRP A 24 -26.35 23.03 1.76
C TRP A 24 -25.61 23.63 0.56
N GLY A 25 -25.21 24.89 0.71
CA GLY A 25 -24.34 25.55 -0.25
C GLY A 25 -22.94 24.92 -0.29
N GLU A 26 -22.30 25.00 -1.46
CA GLU A 26 -20.99 24.39 -1.72
C GLU A 26 -19.90 24.91 -0.78
N THR A 27 -19.91 26.21 -0.45
CA THR A 27 -18.98 26.80 0.52
C THR A 27 -19.09 26.17 1.91
N THR A 28 -20.31 25.87 2.35
CA THR A 28 -20.58 25.20 3.63
C THR A 28 -20.07 23.76 3.60
N LEU A 29 -20.32 23.06 2.50
CA LEU A 29 -19.81 21.70 2.29
C LEU A 29 -18.29 21.65 2.30
N ILE A 30 -17.62 22.59 1.63
CA ILE A 30 -16.16 22.72 1.63
C ILE A 30 -15.64 22.92 3.06
N HIS A 31 -16.26 23.82 3.82
CA HIS A 31 -15.86 24.09 5.20
C HIS A 31 -16.02 22.85 6.10
N HIS A 32 -17.16 22.15 6.00
CA HIS A 32 -17.38 20.91 6.74
C HIS A 32 -16.43 19.79 6.31
N PHE A 33 -16.16 19.67 5.01
CA PHE A 33 -15.23 18.71 4.47
C PHE A 33 -13.83 18.92 5.05
N ARG A 34 -13.33 20.16 5.02
CA ARG A 34 -12.02 20.55 5.61
C ARG A 34 -11.91 20.23 7.09
N LYS A 35 -12.96 20.50 7.88
CA LYS A 35 -12.97 20.17 9.32
C LYS A 35 -12.77 18.67 9.61
N GLY A 36 -13.20 17.80 8.69
CA GLY A 36 -13.03 16.36 8.87
C GLY A 36 -11.72 15.79 8.32
N LEU A 37 -10.83 16.61 7.74
CA LEU A 37 -9.53 16.15 7.24
C LEU A 37 -8.51 16.00 8.37
N THR A 38 -7.57 15.07 8.20
CA THR A 38 -6.42 14.90 9.10
C THR A 38 -5.43 16.05 8.97
N SER A 39 -4.70 16.38 10.04
CA SER A 39 -3.73 17.49 10.06
C SER A 39 -2.74 17.42 8.90
N ARG A 40 -2.23 16.21 8.60
CA ARG A 40 -1.26 15.97 7.52
C ARG A 40 -1.74 16.44 6.13
N ILE A 41 -3.04 16.31 5.87
CA ILE A 41 -3.63 16.70 4.60
C ILE A 41 -3.90 18.21 4.63
N LEU A 42 -4.37 18.74 5.75
CA LEU A 42 -4.59 20.17 5.94
C LEU A 42 -3.30 20.98 5.73
N ASP A 43 -2.18 20.53 6.27
CA ASP A 43 -0.87 21.18 6.10
C ASP A 43 -0.42 21.19 4.64
N ARG A 44 -0.64 20.07 3.93
CA ARG A 44 -0.35 19.95 2.50
C ARG A 44 -1.26 20.84 1.65
N LEU A 45 -2.54 20.92 1.99
CA LEU A 45 -3.50 21.81 1.35
C LEU A 45 -3.15 23.29 1.59
N ALA A 46 -2.68 23.64 2.78
CA ALA A 46 -2.23 25.00 3.10
C ALA A 46 -0.97 25.39 2.32
N SER A 47 -0.10 24.43 2.02
CA SER A 47 1.08 24.62 1.17
C SER A 47 0.76 24.69 -0.33
N HIS A 48 -0.48 24.42 -0.74
CA HIS A 48 -0.86 24.42 -2.15
C HIS A 48 -1.09 25.87 -2.65
N PRO A 49 -0.47 26.28 -3.77
CA PRO A 49 -0.51 27.68 -4.23
C PRO A 49 -1.89 28.11 -4.76
N SER A 50 -2.72 27.15 -5.19
CA SER A 50 -4.03 27.42 -5.76
C SER A 50 -5.12 27.43 -4.69
N ARG A 51 -5.97 28.47 -4.71
CA ARG A 51 -7.21 28.49 -3.94
C ARG A 51 -8.21 27.51 -4.59
N ILE A 52 -8.76 26.62 -3.78
CA ILE A 52 -9.70 25.60 -4.24
C ILE A 52 -11.09 26.04 -3.80
N ASP A 53 -11.89 26.48 -4.77
CA ASP A 53 -13.24 27.01 -4.54
C ASP A 53 -14.34 26.00 -4.92
N SER A 54 -13.98 24.92 -5.63
CA SER A 54 -14.86 23.78 -5.96
C SER A 54 -14.71 22.67 -4.93
N LEU A 55 -15.84 22.12 -4.46
CA LEU A 55 -15.84 20.99 -3.54
C LEU A 55 -15.21 19.74 -4.18
N GLN A 56 -15.50 19.53 -5.46
CA GLN A 56 -15.01 18.37 -6.20
C GLN A 56 -13.47 18.42 -6.33
N ASP A 57 -12.92 19.58 -6.69
CA ASP A 57 -11.47 19.79 -6.82
C ASP A 57 -10.77 19.56 -5.47
N LEU A 58 -11.42 19.96 -4.37
CA LEU A 58 -10.91 19.73 -3.03
C LEU A 58 -10.89 18.24 -2.66
N MET A 59 -11.91 17.48 -3.05
CA MET A 59 -11.94 16.03 -2.84
C MET A 59 -10.85 15.33 -3.67
N ASP A 60 -10.67 15.74 -4.93
CA ASP A 60 -9.70 15.12 -5.83
C ASP A 60 -8.26 15.40 -5.38
N LEU A 61 -7.95 16.64 -4.99
CA LEU A 61 -6.64 16.96 -4.43
C LEU A 61 -6.39 16.24 -3.10
N THR A 62 -7.41 16.14 -2.25
CA THR A 62 -7.32 15.38 -0.99
C THR A 62 -6.97 13.91 -1.26
N LEU A 63 -7.60 13.31 -2.28
CA LEU A 63 -7.33 11.94 -2.67
C LEU A 63 -5.90 11.78 -3.21
N GLU A 64 -5.42 12.70 -4.05
CA GLU A 64 -4.05 12.69 -4.58
C GLU A 64 -2.99 12.82 -3.47
N LEU A 65 -3.21 13.73 -2.52
CA LEU A 65 -2.31 13.90 -1.39
C LEU A 65 -2.23 12.64 -0.50
N ASP A 66 -3.37 11.95 -0.34
CA ASP A 66 -3.43 10.72 0.44
C ASP A 66 -2.76 9.54 -0.29
N THR A 67 -3.04 9.34 -1.58
CA THR A 67 -2.41 8.27 -2.37
C THR A 67 -0.90 8.44 -2.44
N THR A 68 -0.42 9.65 -2.72
CA THR A 68 1.02 9.95 -2.76
C THR A 68 1.69 9.76 -1.40
N TYR A 69 0.99 10.05 -0.29
CA TYR A 69 1.48 9.77 1.04
C TYR A 69 1.62 8.28 1.31
N HIS A 70 0.58 7.50 1.02
CA HIS A 70 0.58 6.04 1.22
C HIS A 70 1.63 5.34 0.33
N ASP A 71 1.82 5.79 -0.91
CA ASP A 71 2.86 5.29 -1.80
C ASP A 71 4.27 5.54 -1.24
N ARG A 72 4.52 6.73 -0.69
CA ARG A 72 5.79 7.06 -0.04
C ARG A 72 6.03 6.21 1.21
N GLN A 73 4.97 5.95 1.99
CA GLN A 73 5.07 5.09 3.18
C GLN A 73 5.40 3.64 2.78
N ASN A 74 4.70 3.10 1.78
CA ASN A 74 4.97 1.74 1.28
C ASN A 74 6.41 1.60 0.76
N LYS A 75 6.91 2.61 0.04
CA LYS A 75 8.32 2.65 -0.43
C LYS A 75 9.33 2.75 0.71
N ARG A 76 9.02 3.51 1.77
CA ARG A 76 9.88 3.62 2.97
C ARG A 76 9.96 2.29 3.73
N SER A 77 8.86 1.56 3.84
CA SER A 77 8.85 0.22 4.43
C SER A 77 9.71 -0.77 3.62
N HIS A 78 9.78 -0.62 2.29
CA HIS A 78 10.65 -1.47 1.44
C HIS A 78 12.13 -1.07 1.47
N HIS A 79 12.47 0.21 1.70
CA HIS A 79 13.86 0.66 1.73
C HIS A 79 14.54 0.57 3.10
N GLN A 80 13.80 0.37 4.19
CA GLN A 80 14.39 0.19 5.53
C GLN A 80 15.01 -1.19 5.78
N GLU A 81 14.88 -2.15 4.85
CA GLU A 81 15.50 -3.48 4.96
C GLU A 81 16.85 -3.63 4.23
N LYS A 82 17.43 -2.53 3.73
CA LYS A 82 18.83 -2.52 3.27
C LYS A 82 19.65 -1.58 4.14
N LYS A 83 20.07 -2.09 5.30
CA LYS A 83 21.17 -1.52 6.06
C LYS A 83 22.43 -1.59 5.17
N PRO A 84 23.08 -0.46 4.80
CA PRO A 84 24.39 -0.54 4.20
C PRO A 84 25.36 -1.03 5.28
N GLU A 85 25.91 -2.22 5.06
CA GLU A 85 26.99 -2.76 5.86
C GLU A 85 28.15 -1.75 5.85
N ALA A 86 28.60 -1.39 7.04
CA ALA A 86 29.61 -0.37 7.24
C ALA A 86 30.92 -0.77 6.54
N SER A 87 31.29 -0.02 5.50
CA SER A 87 32.61 -0.08 4.89
C SER A 87 33.65 0.40 5.90
N LYS A 88 34.22 -0.53 6.68
CA LYS A 88 35.41 -0.26 7.50
C LYS A 88 36.65 -0.29 6.61
N SER A 89 37.37 0.82 6.62
CA SER A 89 38.66 1.02 5.98
C SER A 89 39.76 0.18 6.63
N VAL A 90 40.50 -0.56 5.79
CA VAL A 90 41.94 -0.88 5.80
C VAL A 90 42.65 -1.00 7.16
N PHE A 91 43.02 -2.23 7.54
CA PHE A 91 44.38 -2.54 8.02
C PHE A 91 44.72 -4.02 7.80
N SER A 92 45.99 -4.29 7.53
CA SER A 92 46.55 -5.49 6.91
C SER A 92 47.01 -6.58 7.92
N HIS A 93 47.07 -7.84 7.42
CA HIS A 93 48.04 -8.93 7.73
C HIS A 93 47.71 -9.99 8.84
N PRO A 94 48.30 -11.23 8.81
CA PRO A 94 47.63 -12.44 8.26
C PRO A 94 47.75 -13.76 9.11
N GLN A 95 47.20 -14.87 8.58
CA GLN A 95 47.34 -16.31 8.96
C GLN A 95 46.63 -16.73 10.29
N ASN A 96 46.03 -17.92 10.47
CA ASN A 96 46.41 -19.26 10.04
C ASN A 96 45.25 -20.30 10.17
N SER A 97 45.38 -21.41 9.42
CA SER A 97 44.91 -22.80 9.66
C SER A 97 43.42 -23.21 9.82
N SER A 98 42.95 -23.93 8.79
CA SER A 98 42.34 -25.28 8.78
C SER A 98 41.16 -25.64 9.70
N THR A 99 40.00 -25.98 9.13
CA THR A 99 39.40 -27.34 9.19
C THR A 99 38.05 -27.43 8.45
N SER A 100 37.80 -28.62 7.92
CA SER A 100 36.70 -29.08 7.07
C SER A 100 35.37 -29.27 7.80
N SER A 101 34.24 -29.05 7.08
CA SER A 101 33.16 -30.04 6.85
C SER A 101 31.73 -29.44 6.81
N GLN A 102 31.13 -29.56 5.63
CA GLN A 102 29.77 -30.05 5.31
C GLN A 102 28.50 -29.59 6.08
N ASP A 103 27.58 -29.06 5.25
CA ASP A 103 26.16 -29.43 5.11
C ASP A 103 25.04 -28.90 6.05
N LYS A 104 24.11 -28.19 5.38
CA LYS A 104 22.64 -28.33 5.38
C LYS A 104 21.76 -27.75 6.51
N LYS A 105 21.13 -26.62 6.11
CA LYS A 105 19.67 -26.42 5.86
C LYS A 105 18.65 -26.41 7.03
N LYS A 106 17.87 -25.31 6.96
CA LYS A 106 16.42 -25.12 7.25
C LYS A 106 16.02 -24.80 8.70
N ASN A 107 15.53 -23.57 8.92
CA ASN A 107 14.09 -23.29 9.00
C ASN A 107 13.87 -21.75 9.12
N LEU A 108 13.58 -21.07 8.00
CA LEU A 108 13.09 -19.69 8.05
C LEU A 108 11.58 -19.72 7.83
N GLN A 109 10.86 -19.40 8.89
CA GLN A 109 9.41 -19.22 8.88
C GLN A 109 9.04 -18.09 7.90
N LYS A 110 8.10 -18.41 7.01
CA LYS A 110 7.51 -17.51 6.02
C LYS A 110 6.95 -16.27 6.71
N ARG A 111 7.54 -15.10 6.45
CA ARG A 111 6.89 -13.82 6.66
C ARG A 111 5.90 -13.61 5.52
N ASP A 112 4.63 -13.39 5.87
CA ASP A 112 3.59 -12.97 4.94
C ASP A 112 4.02 -11.69 4.23
N LYS A 113 4.19 -11.77 2.90
CA LYS A 113 4.42 -10.58 2.07
C LYS A 113 3.13 -9.74 2.06
N PRO A 114 3.23 -8.41 2.13
CA PRO A 114 2.05 -7.55 2.04
C PRO A 114 1.33 -7.77 0.70
N HIS A 115 -0.01 -7.85 0.76
CA HIS A 115 -0.92 -8.12 -0.36
C HIS A 115 -0.72 -7.19 -1.59
N SER A 116 -0.05 -6.05 -1.40
CA SER A 116 0.28 -5.09 -2.46
C SER A 116 1.36 -5.58 -3.43
N SER A 117 2.25 -6.50 -3.03
CA SER A 117 3.30 -7.02 -3.92
C SER A 117 2.81 -8.11 -4.87
N LEU A 118 1.54 -8.50 -4.79
CA LEU A 118 0.96 -9.59 -5.59
C LEU A 118 0.43 -9.10 -6.94
N PHE A 119 0.27 -7.79 -7.11
CA PHE A 119 -0.34 -7.19 -8.29
C PHE A 119 0.63 -6.21 -8.98
N ASN A 120 0.67 -6.27 -10.31
CA ASN A 120 1.35 -5.31 -11.17
C ASN A 120 0.62 -3.96 -11.14
N GLN A 121 1.24 -2.94 -11.74
CA GLN A 121 0.66 -1.60 -11.93
C GLN A 121 -0.70 -1.63 -12.67
N ASP A 122 -0.95 -2.68 -13.46
CA ASP A 122 -2.22 -2.95 -14.15
C ASP A 122 -3.27 -3.68 -13.29
N PHE A 123 -3.05 -3.80 -11.97
CA PHE A 123 -3.88 -4.58 -11.04
C PHE A 123 -4.00 -6.09 -11.38
N LYS A 124 -3.15 -6.59 -12.28
CA LYS A 124 -3.07 -8.01 -12.65
C LYS A 124 -2.07 -8.73 -11.75
N LEU A 125 -2.35 -9.99 -11.39
CA LEU A 125 -1.42 -10.78 -10.58
C LEU A 125 -0.04 -10.90 -11.25
N VAL A 126 1.02 -10.60 -10.51
CA VAL A 126 2.42 -10.72 -10.96
C VAL A 126 2.70 -12.17 -11.38
N ASN A 127 3.44 -12.37 -12.47
CA ASN A 127 3.75 -13.72 -12.98
C ASN A 127 4.44 -14.59 -11.92
N SER A 128 5.35 -14.03 -11.12
CA SER A 128 5.99 -14.74 -10.01
C SER A 128 5.01 -15.22 -8.93
N GLU A 129 3.90 -14.50 -8.70
CA GLU A 129 2.87 -14.98 -7.78
C GLU A 129 2.00 -16.06 -8.43
N LYS A 130 1.74 -15.98 -9.74
CA LYS A 130 1.06 -17.06 -10.48
C LYS A 130 1.86 -18.36 -10.41
N GLU A 131 3.17 -18.31 -10.63
CA GLU A 131 4.07 -19.46 -10.53
C GLU A 131 4.05 -20.07 -9.13
N ARG A 132 4.14 -19.23 -8.09
CA ARG A 132 4.05 -19.71 -6.69
C ARG A 132 2.70 -20.35 -6.38
N ILE A 133 1.60 -19.81 -6.90
CA ILE A 133 0.25 -20.38 -6.73
C ILE A 133 0.17 -21.76 -7.38
N ILE A 134 0.78 -21.94 -8.56
CA ILE A 134 0.85 -23.24 -9.25
C ILE A 134 1.71 -24.23 -8.44
N GLU A 135 2.90 -23.82 -7.98
CA GLU A 135 3.80 -24.65 -7.17
C GLU A 135 3.19 -25.06 -5.82
N GLU A 136 2.47 -24.14 -5.16
CA GLU A 136 1.83 -24.39 -3.86
C GLU A 136 0.45 -25.05 -3.98
N GLY A 137 -0.04 -25.28 -5.21
CA GLY A 137 -1.34 -25.89 -5.49
C GLY A 137 -2.51 -25.05 -4.97
N LEU A 138 -2.37 -23.73 -5.04
CA LEU A 138 -3.38 -22.76 -4.62
C LEU A 138 -4.26 -22.37 -5.81
N CYS A 139 -5.50 -21.98 -5.52
CA CYS A 139 -6.40 -21.47 -6.54
C CYS A 139 -6.08 -20.01 -6.88
N THR A 140 -6.03 -19.69 -8.17
CA THR A 140 -5.74 -18.35 -8.69
C THR A 140 -6.79 -17.30 -8.32
N TYR A 141 -8.04 -17.70 -8.05
CA TYR A 141 -9.13 -16.76 -7.76
C TYR A 141 -9.25 -16.41 -6.27
N CYS A 142 -8.97 -17.36 -5.36
CA CYS A 142 -9.18 -17.11 -3.93
C CYS A 142 -8.04 -17.56 -3.02
N GLY A 143 -6.91 -18.02 -3.57
CA GLY A 143 -5.69 -18.32 -2.81
C GLY A 143 -5.81 -19.49 -1.84
N ARG A 144 -6.86 -20.31 -1.94
CA ARG A 144 -7.07 -21.53 -1.12
C ARG A 144 -6.72 -22.79 -1.89
N LYS A 145 -6.38 -23.88 -1.20
CA LYS A 145 -6.14 -25.20 -1.82
C LYS A 145 -7.45 -25.84 -2.28
N HIS A 146 -7.70 -25.81 -3.58
CA HIS A 146 -8.76 -26.53 -4.30
C HIS A 146 -8.53 -26.40 -5.81
N SER A 147 -9.19 -27.24 -6.60
CA SER A 147 -9.17 -27.14 -8.06
C SER A 147 -9.82 -25.83 -8.53
N LEU A 148 -9.36 -25.28 -9.65
CA LEU A 148 -9.96 -24.09 -10.26
C LEU A 148 -11.44 -24.29 -10.60
N GLU A 149 -11.86 -25.53 -10.87
CA GLU A 149 -13.25 -25.86 -11.20
C GLU A 149 -14.18 -25.84 -9.97
N SER A 150 -13.66 -26.10 -8.78
CA SER A 150 -14.44 -26.06 -7.54
C SER A 150 -14.38 -24.71 -6.83
N CYS A 151 -13.85 -23.68 -7.49
CA CYS A 151 -13.72 -22.35 -6.89
C CYS A 151 -15.02 -21.55 -6.99
N PHE A 152 -15.64 -21.27 -5.85
CA PHE A 152 -16.83 -20.40 -5.78
C PHE A 152 -16.59 -18.96 -6.24
N LYS A 153 -15.34 -18.47 -6.20
CA LYS A 153 -14.98 -17.13 -6.69
C LYS A 153 -14.64 -17.09 -8.18
N ARG A 154 -14.67 -18.23 -8.87
CA ARG A 154 -14.47 -18.27 -10.32
C ARG A 154 -15.70 -17.65 -10.99
N PRO A 155 -15.54 -16.65 -11.87
CA PRO A 155 -16.66 -16.14 -12.66
C PRO A 155 -17.20 -17.28 -13.53
N GLN A 156 -18.50 -17.58 -13.37
CA GLN A 156 -19.25 -18.40 -14.30
C GLN A 156 -19.42 -17.56 -15.57
N ASN A 157 -18.85 -18.04 -16.67
CA ASN A 157 -18.94 -17.38 -17.98
C ASN A 157 -19.75 -18.28 -18.90
#